data_AF-A0A9D6PFB5-F1
#
_entry.id   AF-A0A9D6PFB5-F1
#
_cell.length_a   1.000
_cell.length_b   1.000
_cell.length_c   1.000
_cell.angle_alpha   90.00
_cell.angle_beta   90.00
_cell.angle_gamma   90.00
#
_symmetry.space_group_name_H-M   'P 1'
#
loop_
_entity.id
_entity.type
_entity.pdbx_description
1 polymer ?
#
loop_
_entity_poly.entity_id
_entity_poly.type
_entity_poly.pdbx_seq_one_letter_code
_entity_poly.pdbx_strand_id
1 'polypeptide(L)'
;VEVVGGTPRIDLEDAFTQGDLNMDGFSVLKMFIPPGKAKRETYLELSKIMKKTPGVCNFTLEIQISPKEWVTLKPPPNFKVNLCSSLIKDWENICGNGTVTAQFPKISWGNSRKRFKDEG
;
A
#
# COMPACT_ATOMS: atom_id res chain seq x y z
N VAL A 1 -13.81 -21.48 13.96
CA VAL A 1 -14.99 -20.65 13.67
C VAL A 1 -16.18 -21.33 14.33
N GLU A 2 -16.51 -20.94 15.56
CA GLU A 2 -17.72 -21.42 16.21
C GLU A 2 -18.84 -20.44 15.93
N VAL A 3 -19.91 -20.93 15.32
CA VAL A 3 -21.10 -20.16 15.02
C VAL A 3 -22.08 -20.37 16.16
N VAL A 4 -22.14 -19.43 17.10
CA VAL A 4 -23.22 -19.37 18.08
C VAL A 4 -24.01 -18.10 17.79
N GLY A 5 -25.25 -18.26 17.30
CA GLY A 5 -26.21 -17.15 17.19
C GLY A 5 -26.09 -16.24 15.96
N GLY A 6 -25.72 -16.78 14.79
CA GLY A 6 -25.90 -16.12 13.50
C GLY A 6 -25.09 -14.85 13.23
N THR A 7 -24.27 -14.41 14.19
CA THR A 7 -23.43 -13.22 14.06
C THR A 7 -21.97 -13.67 14.06
N PRO A 8 -21.17 -13.34 13.02
CA PRO A 8 -19.75 -13.67 13.03
C PRO A 8 -19.08 -12.97 14.21
N ARG A 9 -18.51 -13.74 15.14
CA ARG A 9 -17.55 -13.21 16.11
C ARG A 9 -16.26 -12.91 15.36
N ILE A 10 -15.95 -11.63 15.25
CA ILE A 10 -14.68 -11.16 14.69
C ILE A 10 -13.74 -10.96 15.87
N ASP A 11 -12.79 -11.87 16.04
CA ASP A 11 -11.67 -11.68 16.97
C ASP A 11 -10.58 -10.87 16.24
N LEU A 12 -10.50 -9.58 16.56
CA LEU A 12 -9.44 -8.70 16.09
C LEU A 12 -8.22 -8.89 16.99
N GLU A 13 -7.17 -9.52 16.48
CA GLU A 13 -5.92 -9.69 17.22
C GLU A 13 -5.13 -8.38 17.32
N ASP A 14 -5.12 -7.56 16.25
CA ASP A 14 -4.47 -6.26 16.19
C ASP A 14 -5.31 -5.25 15.39
N ALA A 15 -5.45 -4.02 15.90
CA ALA A 15 -6.12 -2.92 15.21
C ALA A 15 -5.16 -1.72 15.06
N PHE A 16 -4.98 -1.25 13.83
CA PHE A 16 -4.09 -0.14 13.51
C PHE A 16 -4.90 1.09 13.07
N THR A 17 -4.50 2.25 13.57
CA THR A 17 -5.03 3.54 13.13
C THR A 17 -4.28 4.05 11.91
N GLN A 18 -4.86 5.05 11.22
CA GLN A 18 -4.16 5.72 10.12
C GLN A 18 -2.82 6.34 10.56
N GLY A 19 -2.69 6.74 11.83
CA GLY A 19 -1.43 7.25 12.38
C GLY A 19 -0.35 6.16 12.40
N ASP A 20 -0.70 4.95 12.83
CA ASP A 20 0.23 3.81 12.89
C ASP A 20 0.73 3.45 11.49
N LEU A 21 -0.15 3.50 10.49
CA LEU A 21 0.21 3.23 9.10
C LEU A 21 1.24 4.21 8.54
N ASN A 22 1.33 5.41 9.13
CA ASN A 22 2.21 6.49 8.74
C ASN A 22 3.37 6.68 9.73
N MET A 23 3.75 5.64 10.46
CA MET A 23 5.02 5.60 11.19
C MET A 23 6.17 5.21 10.27
N ASP A 24 7.36 5.76 10.52
CA ASP A 24 8.53 5.46 9.69
C ASP A 24 8.83 3.95 9.63
N GLY A 25 8.90 3.44 8.41
CA GLY A 25 9.12 2.02 8.11
C GLY A 25 7.96 1.08 8.48
N PHE A 26 6.79 1.57 8.91
CA PHE A 26 5.62 0.72 9.14
C PHE A 26 4.98 0.26 7.83
N SER A 27 4.83 1.19 6.89
CA SER A 27 4.29 0.92 5.55
C SER A 27 5.29 1.33 4.46
N VAL A 28 5.23 0.63 3.34
CA VAL A 28 5.95 0.94 2.10
C VAL A 28 4.95 0.88 0.96
N LEU A 29 4.89 1.94 0.14
CA LEU A 29 3.96 1.99 -0.99
C LEU A 29 4.63 1.47 -2.26
N LYS A 30 3.93 0.63 -3.01
CA LYS A 30 4.19 0.39 -4.42
C LYS A 30 3.14 1.12 -5.24
N MET A 31 3.58 1.94 -6.17
CA MET A 31 2.70 2.66 -7.08
C MET A 31 3.04 2.28 -8.50
N PHE A 32 2.00 1.98 -9.28
CA PHE A 32 2.11 1.47 -10.63
C PHE A 32 1.63 2.52 -11.65
N ILE A 33 2.37 2.66 -12.74
CA ILE A 33 2.00 3.48 -13.90
C ILE A 33 1.85 2.55 -15.11
N PRO A 34 0.63 2.35 -15.64
CA PRO A 34 0.42 1.49 -16.79
C PRO A 34 0.94 2.12 -18.09
N PRO A 35 1.18 1.31 -19.15
CA PRO A 35 1.82 1.78 -20.38
C PRO A 35 1.09 2.93 -21.05
N GLY A 36 -0.25 2.89 -21.09
CA GLY A 36 -1.08 3.94 -21.69
C GLY A 36 -1.03 5.28 -20.95
N LYS A 37 -0.51 5.29 -19.72
CA LYS A 37 -0.41 6.47 -18.85
C LYS A 37 1.04 6.93 -18.64
N ALA A 38 2.04 6.19 -19.13
CA ALA A 38 3.46 6.50 -18.98
C ALA A 38 3.94 7.66 -19.91
N LYS A 39 3.30 8.83 -19.80
CA LYS A 39 3.59 10.04 -20.60
C LYS A 39 4.10 11.18 -19.72
N ARG A 40 4.84 12.12 -20.31
CA ARG A 40 5.43 13.27 -19.61
C ARG A 40 4.43 14.05 -18.76
N GLU A 41 3.26 14.34 -19.32
CA GLU A 41 2.18 15.08 -18.63
C GLU A 41 1.73 14.36 -17.36
N THR A 42 1.49 13.05 -17.45
CA THR A 42 1.13 12.21 -16.31
C THR A 42 2.17 12.28 -15.20
N TYR A 43 3.47 12.18 -15.53
CA TYR A 43 4.53 12.27 -14.51
C TYR A 43 4.53 13.62 -13.78
N LEU A 44 4.24 14.71 -14.48
CA LEU A 44 4.15 16.03 -13.86
C LEU A 44 2.94 16.13 -12.92
N GLU A 45 1.79 15.56 -13.31
CA GLU A 45 0.60 15.51 -12.46
C GLU A 45 0.80 14.64 -11.23
N LEU A 46 1.33 13.42 -11.40
CA LEU A 46 1.64 12.51 -10.30
C LEU A 46 2.68 13.13 -9.35
N SER A 47 3.68 13.85 -9.87
CA SER A 47 4.64 14.60 -9.05
C SER A 47 3.95 15.67 -8.19
N LYS A 48 2.97 16.40 -8.75
CA LYS A 48 2.19 17.39 -7.99
C LYS A 48 1.37 16.73 -6.88
N ILE A 49 0.74 15.59 -7.17
CA ILE A 49 -0.04 14.82 -6.17
C ILE A 49 0.87 14.39 -5.03
N MET A 50 1.99 13.74 -5.32
CA MET A 50 2.94 13.27 -4.30
C MET A 50 3.48 14.41 -3.44
N LYS A 51 3.76 15.59 -4.03
CA LYS A 51 4.23 16.78 -3.30
C LYS A 51 3.17 17.41 -2.40
N LYS A 52 1.87 17.21 -2.68
CA LYS A 52 0.77 17.71 -1.83
C LYS A 52 0.55 16.86 -0.59
N THR A 53 1.06 15.64 -0.58
CA THR A 53 0.89 14.67 0.53
C THR A 53 2.25 14.27 1.10
N PRO A 54 3.05 15.22 1.63
CA PRO A 54 4.33 14.89 2.24
C PRO A 54 4.11 14.02 3.48
N GLY A 55 5.01 13.06 3.71
CA GLY A 55 4.91 12.15 4.86
C GLY A 55 6.20 11.37 5.09
N VAL A 56 6.09 10.20 5.73
CA VAL A 56 7.25 9.39 6.11
C VAL A 56 7.28 8.01 5.42
N CYS A 57 6.28 7.68 4.61
CA CYS A 57 6.23 6.42 3.89
C CYS A 57 7.20 6.46 2.71
N ASN A 58 8.08 5.47 2.67
CA ASN A 58 8.86 5.18 1.47
C ASN A 58 7.92 4.62 0.39
N PHE A 59 8.27 4.87 -0.87
CA PHE A 59 7.54 4.30 -1.97
C PHE A 59 8.45 3.89 -3.11
N THR A 60 7.95 3.02 -3.99
CA THR A 60 8.59 2.62 -5.23
C THR A 60 7.62 2.83 -6.38
N LEU A 61 8.11 3.36 -7.50
CA LEU A 61 7.34 3.49 -8.73
C LEU A 61 7.67 2.35 -9.67
N GLU A 62 6.66 1.64 -10.14
CA GLU A 62 6.78 0.63 -11.19
C GLU A 62 6.10 1.16 -12.45
N ILE A 63 6.85 1.23 -13.53
CA ILE A 63 6.38 1.75 -14.82
C ILE A 63 6.46 0.61 -15.81
N GLN A 64 5.33 0.24 -16.40
CA GLN A 64 5.33 -0.75 -17.48
C GLN A 64 5.51 -0.02 -18.81
N ILE A 65 6.64 -0.24 -19.48
CA ILE A 65 6.93 0.34 -20.80
C ILE A 65 6.25 -0.48 -21.89
N SER A 66 6.30 -1.81 -21.75
CA SER A 66 5.66 -2.77 -22.65
C SER A 66 5.20 -3.99 -21.86
N PRO A 67 4.41 -4.93 -22.43
CA PRO A 67 3.90 -6.08 -21.70
C PRO A 67 4.97 -6.90 -20.96
N LYS A 68 6.22 -6.90 -21.45
CA LYS A 68 7.34 -7.65 -20.88
C LYS A 68 8.42 -6.77 -20.25
N GLU A 69 8.25 -5.46 -20.24
CA GLU A 69 9.31 -4.53 -19.82
C GLU A 69 8.81 -3.56 -18.75
N TRP A 70 9.57 -3.53 -17.66
CA TRP A 70 9.25 -2.78 -16.46
C TRP A 70 10.46 -1.97 -16.03
N VAL A 71 10.20 -0.73 -15.61
CA VAL A 71 11.18 0.13 -14.97
C VAL A 71 10.74 0.41 -13.55
N THR A 72 11.62 0.11 -12.60
CA THR A 72 11.41 0.40 -11.19
C THR A 72 12.23 1.63 -10.81
N LEU A 73 11.56 2.68 -10.35
CA LEU A 73 12.22 3.89 -9.83
C LEU A 73 12.09 3.92 -8.32
N LYS A 74 13.24 4.17 -7.67
CA LYS A 74 13.32 4.44 -6.24
C LYS A 74 13.53 5.95 -6.05
N PRO A 75 12.55 6.65 -5.47
CA PRO A 75 12.70 8.04 -5.06
C PRO A 75 13.93 8.25 -4.15
N PRO A 76 14.52 9.47 -4.15
CA PRO A 76 15.49 9.86 -3.15
C PRO A 76 14.94 9.67 -1.72
N PRO A 77 15.79 9.34 -0.71
CA PRO A 77 15.34 9.04 0.65
C PRO A 77 14.53 10.14 1.36
N ASN A 78 14.70 11.39 0.93
CA ASN A 78 13.97 12.56 1.44
C ASN A 78 12.64 12.80 0.72
N PHE A 79 12.36 12.11 -0.39
CA PHE A 79 11.09 12.20 -1.08
C PHE A 79 10.16 11.08 -0.61
N LYS A 80 9.39 11.40 0.44
CA LYS A 80 8.47 10.50 1.12
C LYS A 80 7.04 11.06 1.07
N VAL A 81 6.06 10.17 1.15
CA VAL A 81 4.63 10.53 1.07
C VAL A 81 3.87 10.02 2.28
N ASN A 82 2.68 10.57 2.50
CA ASN A 82 1.75 10.09 3.51
C ASN A 82 0.79 9.06 2.89
N LEU A 83 0.62 7.89 3.51
CA LEU A 83 -0.45 6.97 3.17
C LEU A 83 -1.79 7.55 3.64
N CYS A 84 -2.51 8.17 2.72
CA CYS A 84 -3.84 8.72 2.95
C CYS A 84 -4.78 8.46 1.77
N SER A 85 -6.08 8.56 2.02
CA SER A 85 -7.12 8.31 1.02
C SER A 85 -7.07 9.29 -0.15
N SER A 86 -6.68 10.55 0.07
CA SER A 86 -6.56 11.54 -1.00
C SER A 86 -5.44 11.19 -1.98
N LEU A 87 -4.28 10.75 -1.49
CA LEU A 87 -3.17 10.30 -2.34
C LEU A 87 -3.60 9.12 -3.22
N ILE A 88 -4.23 8.10 -2.61
CA ILE A 88 -4.67 6.90 -3.32
C ILE A 88 -5.68 7.28 -4.41
N LYS A 89 -6.72 8.06 -4.05
CA LYS A 89 -7.76 8.47 -4.99
C LYS A 89 -7.21 9.30 -6.14
N ASP A 90 -6.39 10.32 -5.84
CA ASP A 90 -5.82 11.19 -6.87
C ASP A 90 -4.89 10.42 -7.81
N TRP A 91 -4.13 9.46 -7.29
CA TRP A 91 -3.29 8.57 -8.09
C TRP A 91 -4.14 7.66 -9.00
N GLU A 92 -5.13 6.96 -8.43
CA GLU A 92 -5.96 6.01 -9.15
C GLU A 92 -6.87 6.69 -10.18
N ASN A 93 -7.26 7.96 -9.97
CA ASN A 93 -7.96 8.76 -10.97
C ASN A 93 -7.14 8.92 -12.27
N ILE A 94 -5.81 8.95 -12.17
CA ILE A 94 -4.91 9.12 -13.31
C ILE A 94 -4.50 7.77 -13.89
N CYS A 95 -4.03 6.86 -13.03
CA CYS A 95 -3.40 5.59 -13.39
C CYS A 95 -4.39 4.41 -13.48
N GLY A 96 -5.59 4.55 -12.93
CA GLY A 96 -6.60 3.48 -12.82
C GLY A 96 -6.61 2.84 -11.43
N ASN A 97 -7.72 2.16 -11.11
CA ASN A 97 -7.92 1.48 -9.83
C ASN A 97 -6.92 0.32 -9.63
N GLY A 98 -6.52 0.09 -8.39
CA GLY A 98 -5.59 -0.99 -8.01
C GLY A 98 -4.13 -0.68 -8.39
N THR A 99 -3.80 0.58 -8.69
CA THR A 99 -2.44 0.98 -9.05
C THR A 99 -1.62 1.45 -7.85
N VAL A 100 -2.18 1.44 -6.64
CA VAL A 100 -1.47 1.71 -5.39
C VAL A 100 -1.63 0.52 -4.45
N THR A 101 -0.50 -0.01 -3.97
CA THR A 101 -0.46 -1.13 -3.02
C THR A 101 0.37 -0.73 -1.81
N ALA A 102 -0.17 -0.89 -0.61
CA ALA A 102 0.58 -0.74 0.63
C ALA A 102 1.11 -2.09 1.10
N GLN A 103 2.40 -2.12 1.47
CA GLN A 103 3.05 -3.27 2.10
C GLN A 103 3.37 -2.93 3.54
N PHE A 104 3.13 -3.86 4.46
CA PHE A 104 3.32 -3.68 5.90
C PHE A 104 4.38 -4.65 6.42
N PRO A 105 5.68 -4.39 6.20
CA PRO A 105 6.75 -5.32 6.53
C PRO A 105 6.86 -5.63 8.03
N LYS A 106 6.35 -4.75 8.91
CA LYS A 106 6.36 -4.95 10.37
C LYS A 106 5.19 -5.79 10.88
N ILE A 107 4.20 -6.10 10.05
CA ILE A 107 3.08 -6.96 10.43
C ILE A 107 3.47 -8.41 10.11
N SER A 108 3.85 -9.19 11.12
CA SER A 108 4.09 -10.62 10.96
C SER A 108 2.77 -11.36 10.83
N TRP A 109 2.41 -11.81 9.63
CA TRP A 109 1.16 -12.54 9.35
C TRP A 109 1.13 -13.99 9.90
N GLY A 110 1.93 -14.30 10.92
CA GLY A 110 2.54 -15.63 11.05
C GLY A 110 2.34 -16.44 12.33
N ASN A 111 1.52 -16.04 13.32
CA ASN A 111 1.50 -16.74 14.62
C ASN A 111 0.13 -17.18 15.20
N SER A 112 -0.94 -17.23 14.40
CA SER A 112 -2.28 -17.60 14.94
C SER A 112 -2.75 -19.01 14.58
N ARG A 113 -1.89 -19.87 14.01
CA ARG A 113 -2.11 -21.32 14.03
C ARG A 113 -1.44 -21.94 15.26
N LYS A 114 -1.92 -21.58 16.46
CA LYS A 114 -1.83 -22.51 17.59
C LYS A 114 -2.66 -23.74 17.20
N ARG A 115 -1.98 -24.79 16.76
CA ARG A 115 -2.53 -26.15 16.77
C ARG A 115 -3.09 -26.38 18.17
N PHE A 116 -4.41 -26.48 18.28
CA PHE A 116 -5.00 -27.11 19.44
C PHE A 116 -4.42 -28.52 19.52
N LYS A 117 -3.69 -28.75 20.60
CA LYS A 117 -3.12 -30.04 20.97
C LYS A 117 -4.32 -30.86 21.45
N ASP A 118 -4.80 -31.78 20.60
CA ASP A 118 -5.70 -32.83 21.04
C ASP A 118 -4.80 -33.85 21.76
N GLU A 119 -4.69 -33.70 23.08
CA GLU A 119 -4.20 -34.76 23.96
C GLU A 119 -5.37 -35.70 24.22
N GLY A 120 -5.37 -36.83 23.51
CA GLY A 120 -6.12 -38.03 23.83
C GLY A 120 -5.16 -39.15 24.25
#